data_AF-A0A350NPK6-F1
#
_entry.id   AF-A0A350NPK6-F1
#
_cell.length_a   1.000
_cell.length_b   1.000
_cell.length_c   1.000
_cell.angle_alpha   90.00
_cell.angle_beta   90.00
_cell.angle_gamma   90.00
#
_symmetry.space_group_name_H-M   'P 1'
#
loop_
_entity.id
_entity.type
_entity.pdbx_description
1 polymer ?
#
loop_
_entity_poly.entity_id
_entity_poly.type
_entity_poly.pdbx_seq_one_letter_code
_entity_poly.pdbx_strand_id
1 'polypeptide(L)'
;GFSKDGKEYIIQLPAKVKTPSPWINVLSNEHFGALVTESAMGTVWFGNSQLNRLLPWSNDPISDPPSDAIYIRDEDTGAFWNATPSPVLTDTSYRVR
;
A
#
# COMPACT_ATOMS: atom_id res chain seq x y z
N GLY A 1 10.64 -11.95 -3.56
CA GLY A 1 11.32 -13.16 -3.05
C GLY A 1 11.47 -13.06 -1.55
N PHE A 2 11.54 -14.19 -0.84
CA PHE A 2 11.66 -14.18 0.63
C PHE A 2 12.99 -13.57 1.11
N SER A 3 12.96 -12.88 2.25
CA SER A 3 14.15 -12.43 2.97
C SER A 3 15.03 -13.62 3.40
N LYS A 4 16.32 -13.36 3.70
CA LYS A 4 17.26 -14.43 4.09
C LYS A 4 16.82 -15.21 5.35
N ASP A 5 16.14 -14.56 6.27
CA ASP A 5 15.58 -15.17 7.48
C ASP A 5 14.18 -15.75 7.29
N GLY A 6 13.61 -15.62 6.08
CA GLY A 6 12.31 -16.17 5.70
C GLY A 6 11.09 -15.45 6.31
N LYS A 7 11.29 -14.32 6.99
CA LYS A 7 10.22 -13.61 7.73
C LYS A 7 9.44 -12.60 6.90
N GLU A 8 9.94 -12.23 5.72
CA GLU A 8 9.32 -11.24 4.86
C GLU A 8 9.30 -11.71 3.42
N TYR A 9 8.32 -11.25 2.65
CA TYR A 9 8.34 -11.35 1.20
C TYR A 9 8.68 -9.99 0.59
N ILE A 10 9.86 -9.88 -0.02
CA ILE A 10 10.31 -8.63 -0.62
C ILE A 10 9.80 -8.54 -2.06
N ILE A 11 8.96 -7.54 -2.34
CA ILE A 11 8.50 -7.21 -3.69
C ILE A 11 9.43 -6.13 -4.25
N GLN A 12 10.09 -6.44 -5.37
CA GLN A 12 10.90 -5.48 -6.13
C GLN A 12 10.07 -5.04 -7.33
N LEU A 13 9.65 -3.78 -7.35
CA LEU A 13 8.87 -3.20 -8.43
C LEU A 13 9.76 -2.25 -9.23
N PRO A 14 10.07 -2.57 -10.50
CA PRO A 14 10.71 -1.62 -11.40
C PRO A 14 9.86 -0.36 -11.59
N ALA A 15 10.50 0.72 -12.06
CA ALA A 15 9.83 1.97 -12.36
C ALA A 15 8.60 1.75 -13.26
N LYS A 16 7.48 2.36 -12.89
CA LYS A 16 6.20 2.29 -13.63
C LYS A 16 5.64 0.87 -13.83
N VAL A 17 6.11 -0.14 -13.09
CA VAL A 17 5.59 -1.51 -13.13
C VAL A 17 4.75 -1.78 -11.88
N LYS A 18 3.57 -2.38 -12.08
CA LYS A 18 2.68 -2.87 -11.02
C LYS A 18 2.73 -4.39 -10.94
N THR A 19 2.35 -4.94 -9.79
CA THR A 19 2.01 -6.37 -9.68
C THR A 19 0.81 -6.69 -10.58
N PRO A 20 0.65 -7.95 -11.04
CA PRO A 20 -0.51 -8.35 -11.84
C PRO A 20 -1.86 -8.21 -11.09
N SER A 21 -1.82 -8.22 -9.77
CA SER A 21 -2.93 -7.98 -8.86
C SER A 21 -2.37 -7.43 -7.55
N PRO A 22 -3.17 -6.71 -6.73
CA PRO A 22 -2.69 -6.22 -5.44
C PRO A 22 -2.27 -7.37 -4.53
N TRP A 23 -1.09 -7.26 -3.95
CA TRP A 23 -0.55 -8.20 -2.98
C TRP A 23 -0.71 -7.59 -1.61
N ILE A 24 -1.54 -8.22 -0.78
CA ILE A 24 -1.86 -7.67 0.54
C ILE A 24 -0.99 -8.28 1.63
N ASN A 25 -0.82 -7.50 2.70
CA ASN A 25 -0.45 -7.99 4.01
C ASN A 25 -1.60 -7.70 5.00
N VAL A 26 -1.67 -8.52 6.05
CA VAL A 26 -2.66 -8.38 7.12
C VAL A 26 -1.93 -7.96 8.38
N LEU A 27 -2.31 -6.82 8.94
CA LEU A 27 -1.84 -6.36 10.24
C LEU A 27 -2.98 -6.55 11.24
N SER A 28 -2.79 -7.32 12.30
CA SER A 28 -3.87 -7.55 13.26
C SER A 28 -3.37 -7.78 14.69
N ASN A 29 -4.23 -7.39 15.64
CA ASN A 29 -4.16 -7.78 17.03
C ASN A 29 -5.60 -7.91 17.58
N GLU A 30 -5.76 -8.03 18.90
CA GLU A 30 -7.08 -8.23 19.54
C GLU A 30 -8.12 -7.15 19.16
N HIS A 31 -7.68 -5.93 18.91
CA HIS A 31 -8.57 -4.79 18.72
C HIS A 31 -8.40 -4.09 17.37
N PHE A 32 -7.28 -4.30 16.70
CA PHE A 32 -6.95 -3.63 15.45
C PHE A 32 -6.87 -4.63 14.31
N GLY A 33 -7.34 -4.24 13.14
CA GLY A 33 -7.05 -4.94 11.90
C GLY A 33 -6.87 -3.98 10.74
N ALA A 34 -5.98 -4.36 9.83
CA ALA A 34 -5.78 -3.68 8.57
C ALA A 34 -5.44 -4.66 7.44
N LEU A 35 -5.94 -4.36 6.26
CA LEU A 35 -5.43 -4.90 5.00
C LEU A 35 -4.63 -3.79 4.33
N VAL A 36 -3.41 -4.09 3.89
CA VAL A 36 -2.52 -3.12 3.23
C VAL A 36 -1.93 -3.76 1.98
N THR A 37 -2.09 -3.14 0.82
CA THR A 37 -1.53 -3.60 -0.46
C THR A 37 -0.07 -3.19 -0.60
N GLU A 38 0.64 -3.73 -1.59
CA GLU A 38 2.04 -3.32 -1.86
C GLU A 38 2.17 -1.85 -2.27
N SER A 39 1.06 -1.26 -2.70
CA SER A 39 0.92 0.15 -3.04
C SER A 39 0.48 1.02 -1.85
N ALA A 40 0.42 0.45 -0.64
CA ALA A 40 -0.05 1.01 0.63
C ALA A 40 -1.50 1.48 0.63
N MET A 41 -2.35 0.76 -0.09
CA MET A 41 -3.78 1.03 -0.18
C MET A 41 -4.52 -0.01 0.67
N GLY A 42 -5.67 0.35 1.26
CA GLY A 42 -6.50 -0.65 1.94
C GLY A 42 -7.46 -0.09 2.98
N THR A 43 -7.73 -0.89 4.01
CA THR A 43 -8.74 -0.55 5.03
C THR A 43 -8.22 -0.89 6.41
N VAL A 44 -8.65 -0.10 7.39
CA VAL A 44 -8.29 -0.23 8.81
C VAL A 44 -9.59 -0.26 9.61
N TRP A 45 -9.66 -1.05 10.67
CA TRP A 45 -10.83 -1.15 11.54
C TRP A 45 -10.46 -1.41 13.00
N PHE A 46 -11.41 -1.14 13.90
CA PHE A 46 -11.33 -1.47 15.32
C PHE A 46 -12.36 -2.55 15.70
N GLY A 47 -11.89 -3.75 16.08
CA GLY A 47 -12.69 -4.89 16.51
C GLY A 47 -13.48 -5.55 15.38
N ASN A 48 -14.47 -4.87 14.82
CA ASN A 48 -15.34 -5.40 13.77
C ASN A 48 -15.06 -4.73 12.41
N SER A 49 -14.61 -5.52 11.43
CA SER A 49 -14.23 -5.06 10.08
C SER A 49 -15.41 -4.61 9.21
N GLN A 50 -16.64 -4.88 9.62
CA GLN A 50 -17.85 -4.47 8.91
C GLN A 50 -18.42 -3.17 9.48
N LEU A 51 -18.49 -3.05 10.81
CA LEU A 51 -19.18 -1.97 11.50
C LEU A 51 -18.25 -0.81 11.90
N ASN A 52 -16.97 -1.09 12.14
CA ASN A 52 -16.04 -0.12 12.77
C ASN A 52 -14.82 0.16 11.87
N ARG A 53 -15.05 0.36 10.57
CA ARG A 53 -13.99 0.76 9.64
C ARG A 53 -13.62 2.22 9.84
N LEU A 54 -12.31 2.49 9.92
CA LEU A 54 -11.71 3.82 9.98
C LEU A 54 -11.35 4.34 8.58
N LEU A 55 -10.87 3.45 7.71
CA LEU A 55 -10.62 3.75 6.30
C LEU A 55 -11.59 2.96 5.40
N PRO A 56 -12.06 3.54 4.29
CA PRO A 56 -12.98 2.85 3.39
C PRO A 56 -12.34 1.61 2.78
N TRP A 57 -13.16 0.65 2.38
CA TRP A 57 -12.76 -0.49 1.56
C TRP A 57 -13.38 -0.35 0.17
N SER A 58 -12.58 -0.60 -0.88
CA SER A 58 -13.08 -0.72 -2.24
C SER A 58 -13.09 -2.19 -2.66
N ASN A 59 -14.24 -2.70 -3.09
CA ASN A 59 -14.35 -4.04 -3.66
C ASN A 59 -14.38 -3.99 -5.20
N ASP A 60 -13.59 -3.08 -5.80
CA ASP A 60 -13.48 -2.92 -7.24
C ASP A 60 -12.64 -4.08 -7.82
N PRO A 61 -13.20 -4.91 -8.72
CA PRO A 61 -12.47 -6.03 -9.30
C PRO A 61 -11.43 -5.62 -10.36
N ILE A 62 -11.42 -4.35 -10.78
CA ILE A 62 -10.57 -3.81 -11.84
C ILE A 62 -9.40 -3.03 -11.24
N SER A 63 -9.67 -2.25 -10.19
CA SER A 63 -8.74 -1.23 -9.69
C SER A 63 -8.48 -1.38 -8.20
N ASP A 64 -7.29 -0.96 -7.76
CA ASP A 64 -6.97 -0.72 -6.35
C ASP A 64 -6.96 0.80 -6.11
N PRO A 65 -8.10 1.44 -5.77
CA PRO A 65 -8.15 2.87 -5.56
C PRO A 65 -7.58 3.27 -4.19
N PRO A 66 -6.94 4.45 -4.08
CA PRO A 66 -6.26 4.82 -2.85
C PRO A 66 -7.26 5.18 -1.76
N SER A 67 -7.12 4.54 -0.60
CA SER A 67 -7.80 4.91 0.65
C SER A 67 -7.12 6.10 1.34
N ASP A 68 -5.80 6.14 1.23
CA ASP A 68 -4.89 7.06 1.88
C ASP A 68 -3.58 7.13 1.08
N ALA A 69 -2.81 8.21 1.28
CA ALA A 69 -1.53 8.40 0.64
C ALA A 69 -0.68 9.40 1.44
N ILE A 70 0.64 9.20 1.42
CA ILE A 70 1.62 10.16 1.94
C ILE A 70 2.30 10.81 0.74
N TYR A 71 2.09 12.11 0.56
CA TYR A 71 2.77 12.91 -0.45
C TYR A 71 3.99 13.61 0.13
N ILE A 72 5.06 13.63 -0.65
CA ILE A 72 6.31 14.34 -0.38
C ILE A 72 6.46 15.38 -1.49
N ARG A 73 6.82 16.60 -1.12
CA ARG A 73 7.03 17.71 -2.06
C ARG A 73 8.38 18.36 -1.81
N ASP A 74 9.08 18.65 -2.89
CA ASP A 74 10.24 19.53 -2.92
C ASP A 74 9.74 20.98 -3.00
N GLU A 75 10.07 21.80 -2.01
CA GLU A 75 9.61 23.19 -1.92
C GLU A 75 10.35 24.14 -2.88
N ASP A 76 11.55 23.79 -3.34
CA ASP A 76 12.32 24.61 -4.27
C ASP A 76 11.84 24.42 -5.71
N THR A 77 11.53 23.18 -6.10
CA THR A 77 11.10 22.85 -7.47
C THR A 77 9.59 22.71 -7.63
N GLY A 78 8.86 22.51 -6.52
CA GLY A 78 7.43 22.22 -6.50
C GLY A 78 7.09 20.78 -6.93
N ALA A 79 8.08 19.96 -7.29
CA ALA A 79 7.88 18.55 -7.66
C ALA A 79 7.35 17.75 -6.47
N PHE A 80 6.49 16.77 -6.72
CA PHE A 80 5.93 15.92 -5.67
C PHE A 80 5.84 14.46 -6.10
N TRP A 81 5.86 13.57 -5.12
CA TRP A 81 5.72 12.13 -5.28
C TRP A 81 5.10 11.55 -4.02
N ASN A 82 4.91 10.23 -3.97
CA ASN A 82 4.45 9.52 -2.78
C ASN A 82 5.47 8.45 -2.35
N ALA A 83 5.39 7.99 -1.11
CA ALA A 83 6.35 7.03 -0.56
C ALA A 83 6.21 5.61 -1.14
N THR A 84 5.11 5.35 -1.84
CA THR A 84 4.68 4.02 -2.31
C THR A 84 4.54 4.00 -3.85
N PRO A 85 4.34 2.84 -4.49
CA PRO A 85 4.18 2.79 -5.95
C PRO A 85 2.98 3.55 -6.55
N SER A 86 2.00 3.95 -5.74
CA SER A 86 0.73 4.56 -6.15
C SER A 86 0.29 5.58 -5.09
N PRO A 87 -0.29 6.75 -5.45
CA PRO A 87 -0.94 7.05 -6.74
C PRO A 87 -0.08 7.77 -7.78
N VAL A 88 1.04 8.40 -7.42
CA VAL A 88 1.90 9.09 -8.40
C VAL A 88 2.90 8.10 -8.96
N LEU A 89 2.80 7.80 -10.25
CA LEU A 89 3.76 6.94 -10.93
C LEU A 89 5.08 7.69 -11.13
N THR A 90 6.15 7.18 -10.52
CA THR A 90 7.49 7.74 -10.63
C THR A 90 8.39 6.89 -11.54
N ASP A 91 9.49 7.48 -12.00
CA ASP A 91 10.55 6.79 -12.73
C ASP A 91 11.57 6.09 -11.81
N THR A 92 11.16 5.75 -10.59
CA THR A 92 12.00 5.08 -9.58
C THR A 92 11.47 3.68 -9.27
N SER A 93 12.37 2.75 -8.95
CA SER A 93 11.97 1.45 -8.44
C SER A 93 11.52 1.52 -6.98
N TYR A 94 10.65 0.60 -6.60
CA TYR A 94 10.16 0.44 -5.22
C TYR A 94 10.57 -0.91 -4.67
N ARG A 95 10.86 -0.92 -3.37
CA ARG A 95 11.06 -2.14 -2.59
C ARG A 95 10.04 -2.17 -1.46
N VAL A 96 9.12 -3.11 -1.53
CA VAL A 96 8.07 -3.33 -0.52
C VAL A 96 8.42 -4.57 0.30
N ARG A 97 8.15 -4.55 1.61
CA ARG A 97 8.53 -5.60 2.57
C ARG A 97 7.41 -5.87 3.55
#